data_AF-A0A954Z5I4-F1
#
_entry.id   AF-A0A954Z5I4-F1
#
_cell.length_a   1.000
_cell.length_b   1.000
_cell.length_c   1.000
_cell.angle_alpha   90.00
_cell.angle_beta   90.00
_cell.angle_gamma   90.00
#
_symmetry.space_group_name_H-M   'P 1'
#
loop_
_entity.id
_entity.type
_entity.pdbx_description
1 polymer ?
#
loop_
_entity_poly.entity_id
_entity_poly.type
_entity_poly.pdbx_seq_one_letter_code
_entity_poly.pdbx_strand_id
1 'polypeptide(L)'
;MPTLLCYSRSSKLLLQFLVWLFVAFALSSPTQAADDALATGFATPPPAAWPRTWWHWTKGNVTKEGITKDLEWMQRAGIAGFQLADVNFGGGQSVDTPLEFGSEAWRDAVGHAAREAQRLGLEMAVFSSPGWSMTGGPWVRPEQAMKRLTWSETQVDGSQTAPLTLPMPPTCEGAFQDLRAGNPPREGTYQDVRVIAFPTPTAEHETHIPSDVASSGPSIEGALLHDGRYNTSVSVKPDDEGGVAWIEQRFDAPTTMRAVTLAGDAGIPVGRLLASDDGVAYRTFATLPGSQLYRQARVRTFAFPATTARIFRLELTGSPIRPAETMSEAPPERAASYSLAEWRMHAGARLHRWEEKAGFGHLFEYRSVEAKEVDVDSVVDPARLIDVSRHLQSNGELAWQPPDGKWTVLRMGWALTGARNRPATPSGSGVEVDKLSQRHVNDYYDA
;
A
#
# COMPACT_ATOMS: atom_id res chain seq x y z
N MET A 1 -45.09 105.66 -12.17
CA MET A 1 -43.92 105.31 -11.32
C MET A 1 -44.32 104.18 -10.39
N PRO A 2 -43.52 103.13 -10.16
CA PRO A 2 -42.60 102.41 -11.03
C PRO A 2 -43.07 100.97 -11.34
N THR A 3 -42.25 100.30 -12.13
CA THR A 3 -42.31 99.04 -12.86
C THR A 3 -42.51 97.77 -12.02
N LEU A 4 -43.33 96.83 -12.49
CA LEU A 4 -43.24 95.41 -12.14
C LEU A 4 -43.55 94.59 -13.39
N LEU A 5 -42.49 94.02 -13.98
CA LEU A 5 -42.57 93.15 -15.15
C LEU A 5 -43.41 91.91 -14.82
N CYS A 6 -44.50 91.75 -15.55
CA CYS A 6 -45.33 90.56 -15.57
C CYS A 6 -44.59 89.45 -16.34
N TYR A 7 -43.82 88.62 -15.62
CA TYR A 7 -43.23 87.42 -16.21
C TYR A 7 -44.34 86.41 -16.48
N SER A 8 -44.62 86.14 -17.77
CA SER A 8 -45.78 85.35 -18.21
C SER A 8 -45.72 83.91 -17.71
N ARG A 9 -46.88 83.35 -17.33
CA ARG A 9 -47.03 81.93 -16.94
C ARG A 9 -46.48 80.95 -17.99
N SER A 10 -46.41 81.36 -19.25
CA SER A 10 -45.95 80.55 -20.38
C SER A 10 -44.45 80.23 -20.33
N SER A 11 -43.60 81.12 -19.78
CA SER A 11 -42.16 80.88 -19.68
C SER A 11 -41.80 79.90 -18.57
N LYS A 12 -42.59 79.84 -17.49
CA LYS A 12 -42.42 78.86 -16.40
C LYS A 12 -42.80 77.45 -16.82
N LEU A 13 -43.85 77.28 -17.63
CA LEU A 13 -44.20 75.97 -18.18
C LEU A 13 -43.16 75.48 -19.19
N LEU A 14 -42.63 76.36 -20.06
CA LEU A 14 -41.59 75.97 -21.03
C LEU A 14 -40.28 75.59 -20.33
N LEU A 15 -39.90 76.33 -19.28
CA LEU A 15 -38.71 76.01 -18.48
C LEU A 15 -38.90 74.73 -17.66
N GLN A 16 -40.09 74.49 -17.11
CA GLN A 16 -40.40 73.21 -16.45
C GLN A 16 -40.41 72.05 -17.45
N PHE A 17 -40.96 72.23 -18.65
CA PHE A 17 -40.96 71.20 -19.69
C PHE A 17 -39.55 70.89 -20.18
N LEU A 18 -38.70 71.91 -20.35
CA LEU A 18 -37.29 71.74 -20.72
C LEU A 18 -36.47 71.10 -19.60
N VAL A 19 -36.72 71.45 -18.33
CA VAL A 19 -36.08 70.78 -17.17
C VAL A 19 -36.53 69.33 -17.05
N TRP A 20 -37.81 69.01 -17.28
CA TRP A 20 -38.31 67.64 -17.32
C TRP A 20 -37.77 66.84 -18.52
N LEU A 21 -37.61 67.48 -19.69
CA LEU A 21 -36.97 66.85 -20.85
C LEU A 21 -35.48 66.58 -20.59
N PHE A 22 -34.77 67.52 -19.93
CA PHE A 22 -33.36 67.36 -19.58
C PHE A 22 -33.14 66.30 -18.49
N VAL A 23 -34.07 66.20 -17.52
CA VAL A 23 -34.06 65.14 -16.49
C VAL A 23 -34.42 63.78 -17.12
N ALA A 24 -35.34 63.73 -18.08
CA ALA A 24 -35.65 62.50 -18.82
C ALA A 24 -34.48 62.04 -19.73
N PHE A 25 -33.71 62.98 -20.30
CA PHE A 25 -32.51 62.69 -21.09
C PHE A 25 -31.29 62.34 -20.21
N ALA A 26 -31.19 62.91 -19.00
CA ALA A 26 -30.14 62.56 -18.04
C ALA A 26 -30.40 61.22 -17.31
N LEU A 27 -31.66 60.78 -17.23
CA LEU A 27 -32.05 59.47 -16.68
C LEU A 27 -32.03 58.34 -17.72
N SER A 28 -31.85 58.66 -19.00
CA SER A 28 -31.53 57.68 -20.04
C SER A 28 -30.00 57.55 -20.17
N SER A 29 -29.36 57.17 -19.06
CA SER A 29 -28.14 56.39 -19.21
C SER A 29 -28.53 55.14 -20.00
N PRO A 30 -27.84 54.76 -21.08
CA PRO A 30 -28.01 53.41 -21.57
C PRO A 30 -27.69 52.53 -20.37
N THR A 31 -28.67 51.78 -19.88
CA THR A 31 -28.39 50.57 -19.15
C THR A 31 -27.53 49.77 -20.09
N GLN A 32 -26.21 49.90 -19.95
CA GLN A 32 -25.26 48.90 -20.36
C GLN A 32 -25.81 47.67 -19.66
N ALA A 33 -26.58 46.85 -20.38
CA ALA A 33 -26.84 45.50 -19.94
C ALA A 33 -25.44 44.98 -19.68
N ALA A 34 -25.11 44.79 -18.40
CA ALA A 34 -23.87 44.14 -18.05
C ALA A 34 -23.96 42.84 -18.82
N ASP A 35 -23.14 42.71 -19.87
CA ASP A 35 -22.98 41.47 -20.61
C ASP A 35 -22.81 40.43 -19.50
N ASP A 36 -23.78 39.53 -19.37
CA ASP A 36 -23.75 38.57 -18.29
C ASP A 36 -22.55 37.67 -18.60
N ALA A 37 -21.40 38.04 -18.04
CA ALA A 37 -20.13 37.43 -18.34
C ALA A 37 -20.16 35.92 -18.06
N LEU A 38 -21.05 35.49 -17.15
CA LEU A 38 -21.32 34.09 -16.89
C LEU A 38 -22.13 33.46 -18.04
N ALA A 39 -23.19 34.11 -18.52
CA ALA A 39 -23.93 33.63 -19.69
C ALA A 39 -23.05 33.58 -20.95
N THR A 40 -22.24 34.61 -21.21
CA THR A 40 -21.30 34.65 -22.33
C THR A 40 -20.19 33.58 -22.18
N GLY A 41 -19.62 33.43 -20.99
CA GLY A 41 -18.64 32.37 -20.71
C GLY A 41 -19.23 30.96 -20.74
N PHE A 42 -20.53 30.80 -20.47
CA PHE A 42 -21.23 29.52 -20.59
C PHE A 42 -21.52 29.18 -22.06
N ALA A 43 -21.96 30.16 -22.85
CA ALA A 43 -22.20 30.01 -24.28
C ALA A 43 -20.89 29.84 -25.08
N THR A 44 -19.79 30.41 -24.60
CA THR A 44 -18.46 30.30 -25.23
C THR A 44 -17.39 30.09 -24.16
N PRO A 45 -17.23 28.85 -23.65
CA PRO A 45 -16.27 28.54 -22.60
C PRO A 45 -14.83 28.86 -22.99
N PRO A 46 -14.04 29.53 -22.12
CA PRO A 46 -12.64 29.80 -22.38
C PRO A 46 -11.82 28.49 -22.38
N PRO A 47 -10.63 28.44 -23.02
CA PRO A 47 -9.78 27.24 -23.02
C PRO A 47 -9.41 26.69 -21.64
N ALA A 48 -9.39 27.54 -20.61
CA ALA A 48 -9.18 27.11 -19.22
C ALA A 48 -10.30 26.18 -18.70
N ALA A 49 -11.51 26.26 -19.26
CA ALA A 49 -12.65 25.41 -18.91
C ALA A 49 -12.73 24.12 -19.74
N TRP A 50 -11.89 23.97 -20.75
CA TRP A 50 -11.90 22.79 -21.63
C TRP A 50 -11.24 21.59 -20.93
N PRO A 51 -11.73 20.37 -21.19
CA PRO A 51 -11.19 19.18 -20.56
C PRO A 51 -9.76 18.89 -21.04
N ARG A 52 -9.03 18.14 -20.22
CA ARG A 52 -7.79 17.45 -20.60
C ARG A 52 -8.08 15.96 -20.72
N THR A 53 -7.21 15.22 -21.40
CA THR A 53 -7.29 13.76 -21.50
C THR A 53 -6.00 13.09 -21.07
N TRP A 54 -6.10 11.86 -20.56
CA TRP A 54 -4.96 10.95 -20.55
C TRP A 54 -4.68 10.48 -21.97
N TRP A 55 -3.41 10.43 -22.33
CA TRP A 55 -2.97 9.94 -23.64
C TRP A 55 -1.84 8.94 -23.44
N HIS A 56 -2.19 7.67 -23.63
CA HIS A 56 -1.31 6.54 -23.36
C HIS A 56 -0.62 6.08 -24.63
N TRP A 57 0.70 6.10 -24.64
CA TRP A 57 1.51 5.39 -25.61
C TRP A 57 1.64 3.92 -25.17
N THR A 58 0.95 3.04 -25.87
CA THR A 58 0.84 1.64 -25.47
C THR A 58 1.96 0.79 -26.09
N LYS A 59 2.81 0.21 -25.24
CA LYS A 59 3.84 -0.77 -25.59
C LYS A 59 4.83 -0.25 -26.65
N GLY A 60 5.14 1.05 -26.61
CA GLY A 60 6.04 1.69 -27.57
C GLY A 60 5.45 1.86 -28.98
N ASN A 61 4.19 1.54 -29.23
CA ASN A 61 3.58 1.67 -30.56
C ASN A 61 3.23 3.13 -30.87
N VAL A 62 4.22 3.87 -31.37
CA VAL A 62 4.16 5.33 -31.54
C VAL A 62 4.81 5.73 -32.86
N THR A 63 4.15 6.62 -33.61
CA THR A 63 4.71 7.27 -34.81
C THR A 63 4.48 8.77 -34.75
N LYS A 64 5.39 9.57 -35.33
CA LYS A 64 5.22 11.04 -35.40
C LYS A 64 3.97 11.44 -36.17
N GLU A 65 3.60 10.68 -37.20
CA GLU A 65 2.37 10.88 -37.96
C GLU A 65 1.12 10.69 -37.08
N GLY A 66 1.09 9.61 -36.29
CA GLY A 66 0.01 9.34 -35.33
C GLY A 66 -0.09 10.43 -34.28
N ILE A 67 1.05 10.87 -33.73
CA ILE A 67 1.12 11.99 -32.77
C ILE A 67 0.47 13.25 -33.35
N THR A 68 0.86 13.67 -34.56
CA THR A 68 0.27 14.85 -35.20
C THR A 68 -1.24 14.70 -35.39
N LYS A 69 -1.69 13.55 -35.90
CA LYS A 69 -3.13 13.30 -36.13
C LYS A 69 -3.96 13.31 -34.84
N ASP A 70 -3.45 12.69 -33.78
CA ASP A 70 -4.10 12.64 -32.47
C ASP A 70 -4.25 14.05 -31.89
N LEU A 71 -3.18 14.84 -31.88
CA LEU A 71 -3.20 16.19 -31.29
C LEU A 71 -4.06 17.17 -32.10
N GLU A 72 -4.03 17.08 -33.43
CA GLU A 72 -4.95 17.86 -34.26
C GLU A 72 -6.41 17.45 -34.05
N TRP A 73 -6.69 16.17 -33.79
CA TRP A 73 -8.02 15.73 -33.40
C TRP A 73 -8.44 16.28 -32.05
N MET A 74 -7.57 16.26 -31.04
CA MET A 74 -7.84 16.84 -29.72
C MET A 74 -8.22 18.31 -29.82
N GLN A 75 -7.45 19.10 -30.57
CA GLN A 75 -7.72 20.51 -30.79
C GLN A 75 -9.09 20.74 -31.45
N ARG A 76 -9.41 19.97 -32.51
CA ARG A 76 -10.72 20.07 -33.18
C ARG A 76 -11.89 19.66 -32.28
N ALA A 77 -11.66 18.74 -31.35
CA ALA A 77 -12.66 18.24 -30.41
C ALA A 77 -12.89 19.16 -29.20
N GLY A 78 -12.12 20.25 -29.06
CA GLY A 78 -12.23 21.15 -27.90
C GLY A 78 -11.55 20.61 -26.64
N ILE A 79 -10.51 19.77 -26.79
CA ILE A 79 -9.64 19.34 -25.70
C ILE A 79 -8.50 20.36 -25.57
N ALA A 80 -8.23 20.84 -24.36
CA ALA A 80 -7.20 21.87 -24.12
C ALA A 80 -5.81 21.30 -23.81
N GLY A 81 -5.68 20.00 -23.62
CA GLY A 81 -4.38 19.40 -23.34
C GLY A 81 -4.45 17.91 -23.06
N PHE A 82 -3.27 17.33 -22.86
CA PHE A 82 -3.10 15.91 -22.63
C PHE A 82 -2.05 15.61 -21.56
N GLN A 83 -2.19 14.45 -20.94
CA GLN A 83 -1.24 13.90 -19.98
C GLN A 83 -0.62 12.64 -20.58
N LEU A 84 0.62 12.76 -21.03
CA LEU A 84 1.36 11.71 -21.73
C LEU A 84 1.89 10.66 -20.74
N ALA A 85 1.51 9.40 -20.96
CA ALA A 85 2.03 8.23 -20.25
C ALA A 85 2.53 7.17 -21.24
N ASP A 86 3.73 6.63 -21.03
CA ASP A 86 4.22 5.45 -21.75
C ASP A 86 3.94 4.20 -20.92
N VAL A 87 3.09 3.31 -21.42
CA VAL A 87 2.57 2.18 -20.65
C VAL A 87 2.76 0.85 -21.37
N ASN A 88 3.11 -0.19 -20.61
CA ASN A 88 3.14 -1.58 -21.07
C ASN A 88 1.79 -2.29 -20.88
N PHE A 89 0.69 -1.56 -21.00
CA PHE A 89 -0.67 -2.05 -20.82
C PHE A 89 -1.58 -1.46 -21.89
N GLY A 90 -2.69 -2.14 -22.16
CA GLY A 90 -3.63 -1.76 -23.21
C GLY A 90 -3.29 -2.35 -24.58
N GLY A 91 -4.03 -1.86 -25.58
CA GLY A 91 -3.91 -2.23 -26.98
C GLY A 91 -4.28 -1.05 -27.87
N GLY A 92 -4.34 -1.27 -29.18
CA GLY A 92 -4.56 -0.22 -30.16
C GLY A 92 -3.72 -0.49 -31.39
N GLN A 93 -3.02 0.54 -31.86
CA GLN A 93 -2.13 0.43 -33.01
C GLN A 93 -0.91 -0.45 -32.68
N SER A 94 -0.41 -1.13 -33.71
CA SER A 94 0.89 -1.80 -33.72
C SER A 94 1.75 -1.16 -34.79
N VAL A 95 3.05 -1.04 -34.51
CA VAL A 95 4.05 -0.54 -35.47
C VAL A 95 5.16 -1.58 -35.65
N ASP A 96 5.86 -1.52 -36.78
CA ASP A 96 6.92 -2.48 -37.09
C ASP A 96 8.10 -2.39 -36.11
N THR A 97 8.39 -1.19 -35.61
CA THR A 97 9.49 -0.93 -34.66
C THR A 97 8.97 -0.10 -33.50
N PRO A 98 8.51 -0.74 -32.41
CA PRO A 98 8.09 -0.04 -31.21
C PRO A 98 9.24 0.76 -30.60
N LEU A 99 8.93 1.96 -30.10
CA LEU A 99 9.88 2.81 -29.42
C LEU A 99 10.20 2.26 -28.03
N GLU A 100 11.47 2.10 -27.73
CA GLU A 100 11.94 1.77 -26.39
C GLU A 100 11.97 3.03 -25.51
N PHE A 101 11.38 2.96 -24.31
CA PHE A 101 11.37 4.09 -23.38
C PHE A 101 12.78 4.62 -23.12
N GLY A 102 12.95 5.94 -23.18
CA GLY A 102 14.22 6.61 -22.90
C GLY A 102 15.26 6.59 -24.04
N SER A 103 15.02 5.83 -25.12
CA SER A 103 15.86 5.84 -26.33
C SER A 103 15.86 7.20 -27.03
N GLU A 104 16.84 7.44 -27.92
CA GLU A 104 16.89 8.68 -28.72
C GLU A 104 15.61 8.86 -29.57
N ALA A 105 15.14 7.78 -30.22
CA ALA A 105 13.92 7.80 -31.01
C ALA A 105 12.68 8.11 -30.16
N TRP A 106 12.61 7.60 -28.93
CA TRP A 106 11.53 7.93 -27.99
C TRP A 106 11.60 9.41 -27.56
N ARG A 107 12.77 9.92 -27.20
CA ARG A 107 12.96 11.34 -26.82
C ARG A 107 12.60 12.28 -27.97
N ASP A 108 12.95 11.91 -29.20
CA ASP A 108 12.59 12.66 -30.40
C ASP A 108 11.07 12.64 -30.67
N ALA A 109 10.39 11.52 -30.43
CA ALA A 109 8.93 11.44 -30.49
C ALA A 109 8.26 12.31 -29.41
N VAL A 110 8.76 12.31 -28.17
CA VAL A 110 8.27 13.19 -27.10
C VAL A 110 8.49 14.66 -27.47
N GLY A 111 9.67 15.00 -28.00
CA GLY A 111 9.96 16.34 -28.50
C GLY A 111 9.04 16.75 -29.65
N HIS A 112 8.65 15.82 -30.53
CA HIS A 112 7.66 16.05 -31.58
C HIS A 112 6.28 16.36 -31.00
N ALA A 113 5.82 15.56 -30.02
CA ALA A 113 4.56 15.81 -29.32
C ALA A 113 4.53 17.18 -28.64
N ALA A 114 5.62 17.59 -27.97
CA ALA A 114 5.71 18.91 -27.34
C ALA A 114 5.64 20.06 -28.35
N ARG A 115 6.33 19.94 -29.50
CA ARG A 115 6.26 20.95 -30.58
C ARG A 115 4.87 21.05 -31.19
N GLU A 116 4.20 19.92 -31.40
CA GLU A 116 2.82 19.89 -31.91
C GLU A 116 1.82 20.46 -30.90
N ALA A 117 1.98 20.14 -29.61
CA ALA A 117 1.18 20.73 -28.54
C ALA A 117 1.32 22.27 -28.53
N GLN A 118 2.55 22.78 -28.61
CA GLN A 118 2.81 24.22 -28.70
C GLN A 118 2.17 24.84 -29.96
N ARG A 119 2.31 24.19 -31.13
CA ARG A 119 1.71 24.64 -32.40
C ARG A 119 0.19 24.76 -32.31
N LEU A 120 -0.46 23.83 -31.60
CA LEU A 120 -1.91 23.72 -31.49
C LEU A 120 -2.50 24.44 -30.28
N GLY A 121 -1.67 25.01 -29.40
CA GLY A 121 -2.12 25.65 -28.16
C GLY A 121 -2.63 24.66 -27.11
N LEU A 122 -2.10 23.42 -27.11
CA LEU A 122 -2.44 22.37 -26.15
C LEU A 122 -1.45 22.37 -24.98
N GLU A 123 -1.98 22.22 -23.76
CA GLU A 123 -1.19 21.93 -22.57
C GLU A 123 -0.66 20.48 -22.64
N MET A 124 0.63 20.30 -22.39
CA MET A 124 1.24 18.98 -22.28
C MET A 124 1.70 18.77 -20.83
N ALA A 125 1.22 17.71 -20.21
CA ALA A 125 1.76 17.16 -18.97
C ALA A 125 2.34 15.77 -19.22
N VAL A 126 3.23 15.33 -18.34
CA VAL A 126 3.80 13.98 -18.33
C VAL A 126 3.62 13.36 -16.96
N PHE A 127 3.50 12.04 -16.91
CA PHE A 127 3.49 11.32 -15.64
C PHE A 127 4.85 11.37 -14.96
N SER A 128 4.87 11.29 -13.63
CA SER A 128 6.08 11.36 -12.82
C SER A 128 7.00 10.15 -12.95
N SER A 129 6.60 9.11 -13.68
CA SER A 129 7.40 7.91 -13.94
C SER A 129 7.00 7.28 -15.28
N PRO A 130 7.86 6.40 -15.86
CA PRO A 130 7.42 5.45 -16.87
C PRO A 130 6.27 4.59 -16.32
N GLY A 131 5.30 4.21 -17.17
CA GLY A 131 4.00 3.74 -16.72
C GLY A 131 3.08 4.91 -16.33
N TRP A 132 2.26 4.70 -15.31
CA TRP A 132 1.41 5.76 -14.74
C TRP A 132 1.61 5.94 -13.23
N SER A 133 2.35 5.07 -12.56
CA SER A 133 2.56 5.18 -11.11
C SER A 133 3.81 4.41 -10.66
N MET A 134 4.55 4.88 -9.65
CA MET A 134 4.47 6.23 -9.08
C MET A 134 5.73 7.03 -9.40
N THR A 135 6.87 6.62 -8.86
CA THR A 135 8.15 7.33 -8.94
C THR A 135 9.26 6.31 -8.85
N GLY A 136 9.36 5.47 -9.88
CA GLY A 136 10.35 4.42 -10.00
C GLY A 136 10.91 4.41 -11.42
N GLY A 137 12.13 3.89 -11.55
CA GLY A 137 12.83 3.82 -12.81
C GLY A 137 14.15 3.09 -12.65
N PRO A 138 14.78 2.62 -13.75
CA PRO A 138 16.03 1.85 -13.69
C PRO A 138 17.21 2.65 -13.11
N TRP A 139 17.10 3.98 -13.05
CA TRP A 139 18.10 4.86 -12.44
C TRP A 139 18.03 4.93 -10.90
N VAL A 140 16.97 4.43 -10.27
CA VAL A 140 16.86 4.37 -8.81
C VAL A 140 17.73 3.23 -8.28
N ARG A 141 18.77 3.58 -7.51
CA ARG A 141 19.65 2.58 -6.89
C ARG A 141 18.96 1.87 -5.71
N PRO A 142 19.36 0.64 -5.35
CA PRO A 142 18.82 -0.07 -4.19
C PRO A 142 18.78 0.76 -2.90
N GLU A 143 19.83 1.53 -2.59
CA GLU A 143 19.92 2.34 -1.38
C GLU A 143 18.93 3.53 -1.40
N GLN A 144 18.54 3.97 -2.59
CA GLN A 144 17.56 5.03 -2.82
C GLN A 144 16.11 4.51 -2.85
N ALA A 145 15.90 3.20 -2.84
CA ALA A 145 14.58 2.59 -2.99
C ALA A 145 13.79 2.48 -1.68
N MET A 146 12.49 2.20 -1.80
CA MET A 146 11.58 1.95 -0.67
C MET A 146 12.01 0.76 0.19
N LYS A 147 12.11 1.00 1.49
CA LYS A 147 12.63 0.07 2.50
C LYS A 147 11.51 -0.45 3.39
N ARG A 148 11.73 -1.63 3.96
CA ARG A 148 10.96 -2.19 5.08
C ARG A 148 11.92 -2.61 6.18
N LEU A 149 11.47 -2.59 7.43
CA LEU A 149 12.20 -3.23 8.51
C LEU A 149 12.14 -4.77 8.35
N THR A 150 13.21 -5.45 8.73
CA THR A 150 13.35 -6.91 8.72
C THR A 150 14.19 -7.31 9.92
N TRP A 151 14.00 -8.51 10.46
CA TRP A 151 14.74 -8.93 11.66
C TRP A 151 14.92 -10.43 11.75
N SER A 152 15.90 -10.81 12.54
CA SER A 152 16.08 -12.17 13.05
C SER A 152 16.06 -12.13 14.58
N GLU A 153 15.63 -13.24 15.17
CA GLU A 153 15.47 -13.38 16.61
C GLU A 153 16.28 -14.57 17.10
N THR A 154 16.93 -14.44 18.25
CA THR A 154 17.68 -15.52 18.88
C THR A 154 17.51 -15.44 20.38
N GLN A 155 17.02 -16.52 21.00
CA GLN A 155 16.99 -16.65 22.45
C GLN A 155 18.34 -17.18 22.95
N VAL A 156 18.84 -16.61 24.04
CA VAL A 156 20.12 -16.94 24.66
C VAL A 156 19.98 -17.00 26.18
N ASP A 157 20.80 -17.81 26.82
CA ASP A 157 20.87 -17.91 28.28
C ASP A 157 22.12 -17.17 28.80
N GLY A 158 21.97 -16.41 29.89
CA GLY A 158 23.06 -15.71 30.59
C GLY A 158 24.24 -16.60 30.98
N SER A 159 23.98 -17.89 31.21
CA SER A 159 25.00 -18.89 31.53
C SER A 159 25.83 -19.33 30.31
N GLN A 160 25.39 -19.00 29.09
CA GLN A 160 26.07 -19.43 27.87
C GLN A 160 27.37 -18.67 27.65
N THR A 161 28.47 -19.40 27.48
CA THR A 161 29.81 -18.86 27.25
C THR A 161 30.28 -19.03 25.79
N ALA A 162 29.55 -19.80 24.99
CA ALA A 162 29.87 -20.01 23.59
C ALA A 162 29.66 -18.72 22.77
N PRO A 163 30.49 -18.46 21.74
CA PRO A 163 30.28 -17.35 20.82
C PRO A 163 28.88 -17.37 20.22
N LEU A 164 28.20 -16.21 20.20
CA LEU A 164 26.86 -16.07 19.68
C LEU A 164 26.91 -15.51 18.25
N THR A 165 26.61 -16.35 17.25
CA THR A 165 26.43 -15.88 15.88
C THR A 165 24.96 -15.62 15.61
N LEU A 166 24.61 -14.37 15.30
CA LEU A 166 23.23 -14.00 15.01
C LEU A 166 22.88 -14.32 13.55
N PRO A 167 21.74 -14.99 13.29
CA PRO A 167 21.29 -15.25 11.92
C PRO A 167 21.08 -13.94 11.16
N MET A 168 21.36 -13.94 9.86
CA MET A 168 21.03 -12.81 8.99
C MET A 168 19.51 -12.68 8.87
N PRO A 169 18.94 -11.48 9.07
CA PRO A 169 17.54 -11.24 8.73
C PRO A 169 17.25 -11.48 7.25
N PRO A 170 16.00 -11.77 6.86
CA PRO A 170 15.61 -11.90 5.46
C PRO A 170 15.97 -10.65 4.63
N THR A 171 16.77 -10.85 3.58
CA THR A 171 17.31 -9.77 2.72
C THR A 171 16.54 -9.59 1.42
N CYS A 172 15.64 -10.51 1.07
CA CYS A 172 14.94 -10.50 -0.21
C CYS A 172 14.01 -9.27 -0.36
N GLU A 173 13.86 -8.81 -1.60
CA GLU A 173 12.76 -7.91 -1.98
C GLU A 173 11.42 -8.53 -1.57
N GLY A 174 10.56 -7.77 -0.88
CA GLY A 174 9.30 -8.31 -0.37
C GLY A 174 8.54 -7.37 0.54
N ALA A 175 7.25 -7.65 0.79
CA ALA A 175 6.42 -6.81 1.67
C ALA A 175 6.69 -7.05 3.17
N PHE A 176 7.11 -8.26 3.55
CA PHE A 176 7.30 -8.65 4.94
C PHE A 176 8.29 -9.81 5.06
N GLN A 177 9.25 -9.76 5.99
CA GLN A 177 10.23 -10.83 6.24
C GLN A 177 10.75 -11.53 4.98
N ASP A 178 10.59 -12.84 4.82
CA ASP A 178 11.04 -13.58 3.64
C ASP A 178 9.93 -13.80 2.58
N LEU A 179 8.83 -13.02 2.66
CA LEU A 179 7.74 -12.98 1.69
C LEU A 179 8.21 -12.31 0.38
N ARG A 180 8.71 -13.12 -0.54
CA ARG A 180 9.42 -12.67 -1.74
C ARG A 180 8.52 -11.93 -2.73
N ALA A 181 9.05 -10.87 -3.33
CA ALA A 181 8.48 -10.19 -4.49
C ALA A 181 9.16 -10.64 -5.79
N GLY A 182 8.37 -10.76 -6.86
CA GLY A 182 8.85 -11.18 -8.19
C GLY A 182 8.93 -12.71 -8.37
N ASN A 183 8.89 -13.14 -9.63
CA ASN A 183 9.11 -14.52 -10.04
C ASN A 183 10.01 -14.52 -11.30
N PRO A 184 11.28 -14.98 -11.24
CA PRO A 184 11.96 -15.54 -10.07
C PRO A 184 12.22 -14.50 -8.97
N PRO A 185 12.56 -14.94 -7.74
CA PRO A 185 13.00 -14.04 -6.68
C PRO A 185 14.23 -13.22 -7.08
N ARG A 186 14.27 -11.96 -6.64
CA ARG A 186 15.35 -11.02 -6.96
C ARG A 186 16.40 -10.98 -5.85
N GLU A 187 17.58 -10.50 -6.20
CA GLU A 187 18.69 -10.30 -5.25
C GLU A 187 18.28 -9.38 -4.09
N GLY A 188 18.81 -9.67 -2.91
CA GLY A 188 18.51 -8.92 -1.70
C GLY A 188 19.46 -7.77 -1.47
N THR A 189 18.96 -6.71 -0.83
CA THR A 189 19.77 -5.63 -0.26
C THR A 189 19.45 -5.55 1.22
N TYR A 190 20.49 -5.43 2.06
CA TYR A 190 20.33 -5.40 3.50
C TYR A 190 21.34 -4.48 4.15
N GLN A 191 20.90 -3.79 5.21
CA GLN A 191 21.78 -3.10 6.12
C GLN A 191 21.23 -3.19 7.55
N ASP A 192 22.11 -3.48 8.52
CA ASP A 192 21.77 -3.44 9.93
C ASP A 192 21.33 -2.02 10.36
N VAL A 193 20.31 -1.98 11.21
CA VAL A 193 19.80 -0.75 11.82
C VAL A 193 20.16 -0.74 13.31
N ARG A 194 19.74 -1.77 14.06
CA ARG A 194 20.00 -1.92 15.50
C ARG A 194 19.97 -3.39 15.90
N VAL A 195 20.76 -3.74 16.91
CA VAL A 195 20.63 -5.01 17.64
C VAL A 195 20.24 -4.68 19.06
N ILE A 196 19.07 -5.17 19.48
CA ILE A 196 18.56 -4.97 20.83
C ILE A 196 18.44 -6.31 21.54
N ALA A 197 18.70 -6.32 22.84
CA ALA A 197 18.46 -7.47 23.69
C ALA A 197 17.47 -7.08 24.80
N PHE A 198 16.57 -8.00 25.15
CA PHE A 198 15.65 -7.85 26.27
C PHE A 198 15.45 -9.17 27.01
N PRO A 199 15.11 -9.14 28.31
CA PRO A 199 14.77 -10.35 29.04
C PRO A 199 13.58 -11.04 28.37
N THR A 200 13.72 -12.31 28.02
CA THR A 200 12.64 -13.08 27.41
C THR A 200 11.47 -13.15 28.40
N PRO A 201 10.24 -12.77 28.00
CA PRO A 201 9.06 -12.91 28.85
C PRO A 201 8.91 -14.35 29.35
N THR A 202 8.47 -14.55 30.60
CA THR A 202 8.37 -15.88 31.22
C THR A 202 7.49 -16.83 30.41
N ALA A 203 6.42 -16.30 29.80
CA ALA A 203 5.53 -17.06 28.91
C ALA A 203 6.21 -17.60 27.62
N GLU A 204 7.45 -17.19 27.32
CA GLU A 204 8.21 -17.62 26.15
C GLU A 204 9.54 -18.30 26.51
N HIS A 205 9.72 -18.68 27.78
CA HIS A 205 10.89 -19.43 28.22
C HIS A 205 10.91 -20.86 27.67
N GLU A 206 9.75 -21.38 27.29
CA GLU A 206 9.58 -22.70 26.69
C GLU A 206 9.07 -22.55 25.26
N THR A 207 9.63 -23.35 24.35
CA THR A 207 9.14 -23.43 22.98
C THR A 207 7.98 -24.40 22.92
N HIS A 208 6.80 -23.91 22.54
CA HIS A 208 5.62 -24.75 22.36
C HIS A 208 5.47 -25.13 20.88
N ILE A 209 6.01 -26.29 20.51
CA ILE A 209 5.83 -26.89 19.17
C ILE A 209 4.71 -27.93 19.28
N PRO A 210 3.74 -27.95 18.34
CA PRO A 210 2.74 -29.01 18.29
C PRO A 210 3.41 -30.39 18.12
N SER A 211 2.92 -31.40 18.85
CA SER A 211 3.37 -32.79 18.70
C SER A 211 2.73 -33.50 17.51
N ASP A 212 1.60 -33.00 17.02
CA ASP A 212 0.89 -33.50 15.85
C ASP A 212 0.16 -32.37 15.12
N VAL A 213 0.12 -32.46 13.78
CA VAL A 213 -0.60 -31.53 12.90
C VAL A 213 -1.45 -32.33 11.92
N ALA A 214 -2.77 -32.21 12.03
CA ALA A 214 -3.75 -32.89 11.19
C ALA A 214 -4.56 -31.92 10.32
N SER A 215 -5.19 -32.40 9.25
CA SER A 215 -6.04 -31.60 8.37
C SER A 215 -7.25 -32.37 7.85
N SER A 216 -8.32 -31.67 7.44
CA SER A 216 -9.56 -32.25 6.87
C SER A 216 -9.35 -33.06 5.59
N GLY A 217 -8.42 -32.64 4.75
CA GLY A 217 -8.13 -33.26 3.45
C GLY A 217 -6.91 -34.19 3.50
N PRO A 218 -6.15 -34.31 2.40
CA PRO A 218 -4.87 -35.01 2.39
C PRO A 218 -3.92 -34.50 3.48
N SER A 219 -3.03 -35.37 3.96
CA SER A 219 -1.98 -34.99 4.91
C SER A 219 -1.13 -33.85 4.35
N ILE A 220 -0.79 -32.89 5.21
CA ILE A 220 0.06 -31.75 4.87
C ILE A 220 1.42 -31.86 5.57
N GLU A 221 2.42 -31.15 5.05
CA GLU A 221 3.72 -30.97 5.72
C GLU A 221 3.59 -29.94 6.85
N GLY A 222 3.00 -30.35 7.98
CA GLY A 222 2.66 -29.45 9.10
C GLY A 222 3.84 -28.66 9.67
N ALA A 223 5.06 -29.18 9.57
CA ALA A 223 6.28 -28.47 9.98
C ALA A 223 6.49 -27.13 9.25
N LEU A 224 6.01 -27.00 8.02
CA LEU A 224 6.09 -25.76 7.23
C LEU A 224 5.20 -24.64 7.80
N LEU A 225 4.21 -24.95 8.63
CA LEU A 225 3.33 -23.94 9.25
C LEU A 225 3.93 -23.29 10.50
N HIS A 226 5.16 -23.68 10.86
CA HIS A 226 5.82 -23.36 12.13
C HIS A 226 7.29 -22.99 11.99
N ASP A 227 7.82 -22.98 10.78
CA ASP A 227 9.24 -22.74 10.52
C ASP A 227 9.62 -21.25 10.50
N GLY A 228 8.62 -20.36 10.65
CA GLY A 228 8.82 -18.91 10.62
C GLY A 228 9.07 -18.37 9.20
N ARG A 229 8.77 -19.14 8.15
CA ARG A 229 9.00 -18.75 6.76
C ARG A 229 7.70 -18.52 6.02
N TYR A 230 7.65 -17.39 5.31
CA TYR A 230 6.49 -16.93 4.56
C TYR A 230 6.61 -17.17 3.05
N ASN A 231 7.64 -17.92 2.60
CA ASN A 231 7.87 -18.27 1.19
C ASN A 231 7.68 -19.75 0.87
N THR A 232 7.29 -20.54 1.87
CA THR A 232 6.80 -21.91 1.74
C THR A 232 5.32 -21.93 2.08
N SER A 233 4.58 -22.90 1.55
CA SER A 233 3.14 -23.00 1.80
C SER A 233 2.66 -24.43 1.72
N VAL A 234 1.65 -24.76 2.53
CA VAL A 234 0.85 -25.97 2.42
C VAL A 234 -0.49 -25.67 1.75
N SER A 235 -1.07 -26.68 1.14
CA SER A 235 -2.39 -26.59 0.51
C SER A 235 -3.39 -27.43 1.28
N VAL A 236 -4.42 -26.78 1.83
CA VAL A 236 -5.43 -27.40 2.69
C VAL A 236 -6.76 -27.47 1.96
N LYS A 237 -7.37 -28.65 1.97
CA LYS A 237 -8.63 -28.93 1.27
C LYS A 237 -9.70 -29.41 2.24
N PRO A 238 -10.99 -29.16 1.95
CA PRO A 238 -12.09 -29.86 2.61
C PRO A 238 -11.94 -31.38 2.54
N ASP A 239 -12.57 -32.07 3.49
CA ASP A 239 -12.75 -33.52 3.55
C ASP A 239 -13.65 -34.04 2.43
N ASP A 240 -14.71 -33.29 2.11
CA ASP A 240 -15.67 -33.60 1.05
C ASP A 240 -16.14 -32.34 0.28
N GLU A 241 -16.89 -32.56 -0.81
CA GLU A 241 -17.43 -31.48 -1.63
C GLU A 241 -18.48 -30.70 -0.82
N GLY A 242 -18.16 -29.44 -0.49
CA GLY A 242 -18.98 -28.60 0.40
C GLY A 242 -18.54 -28.62 1.87
N GLY A 243 -17.61 -29.52 2.25
CA GLY A 243 -17.00 -29.61 3.57
C GLY A 243 -16.17 -28.39 3.96
N VAL A 244 -15.79 -28.31 5.24
CA VAL A 244 -14.99 -27.21 5.79
C VAL A 244 -13.52 -27.64 5.83
N ALA A 245 -12.64 -26.86 5.19
CA ALA A 245 -11.22 -27.10 5.31
C ALA A 245 -10.75 -26.73 6.73
N TRP A 246 -10.02 -27.62 7.40
CA TRP A 246 -9.47 -27.34 8.72
C TRP A 246 -8.06 -27.89 8.89
N ILE A 247 -7.32 -27.27 9.82
CA ILE A 247 -6.03 -27.75 10.33
C ILE A 247 -6.11 -27.79 11.85
N GLU A 248 -5.52 -28.81 12.46
CA GLU A 248 -5.49 -29.04 13.89
C GLU A 248 -4.06 -29.20 14.39
N GLN A 249 -3.70 -28.49 15.45
CA GLN A 249 -2.45 -28.60 16.17
C GLN A 249 -2.72 -29.20 17.54
N ARG A 250 -1.99 -30.25 17.89
CA ARG A 250 -2.09 -30.93 19.18
C ARG A 250 -0.81 -30.71 19.98
N PHE A 251 -0.98 -30.54 21.29
CA PHE A 251 0.11 -30.38 22.24
C PHE A 251 0.06 -31.49 23.28
N ASP A 252 1.23 -31.97 23.73
CA ASP A 252 1.36 -33.07 24.68
C ASP A 252 0.78 -32.76 26.06
N ALA A 253 0.66 -31.47 26.39
CA ALA A 253 0.06 -30.96 27.60
C ALA A 253 -0.84 -29.75 27.29
N PRO A 254 -1.82 -29.42 28.16
CA PRO A 254 -2.61 -28.20 28.03
C PRO A 254 -1.68 -26.99 27.98
N THR A 255 -1.73 -26.25 26.87
CA THR A 255 -0.82 -25.14 26.59
C THR A 255 -1.62 -23.85 26.48
N THR A 256 -1.12 -22.78 27.11
CA THR A 256 -1.80 -21.47 27.13
C THR A 256 -1.26 -20.58 26.02
N MET A 257 -2.14 -20.18 25.09
CA MET A 257 -1.81 -19.31 23.97
C MET A 257 -2.53 -17.96 24.09
N ARG A 258 -1.91 -16.91 23.57
CA ARG A 258 -2.41 -15.52 23.62
C ARG A 258 -2.52 -14.86 22.24
N ALA A 259 -1.83 -15.41 21.25
CA ALA A 259 -1.93 -14.93 19.88
C ALA A 259 -1.67 -16.04 18.86
N VAL A 260 -2.02 -15.76 17.60
CA VAL A 260 -1.63 -16.56 16.45
C VAL A 260 -1.14 -15.67 15.34
N THR A 261 -0.06 -16.04 14.66
CA THR A 261 0.34 -15.46 13.37
C THR A 261 -0.13 -16.39 12.26
N LEU A 262 -0.88 -15.83 11.31
CA LEU A 262 -1.33 -16.51 10.11
C LEU A 262 -0.71 -15.85 8.89
N ALA A 263 -0.30 -16.65 7.92
CA ALA A 263 0.11 -16.16 6.62
C ALA A 263 -0.53 -16.95 5.48
N GLY A 264 -1.04 -16.24 4.49
CA GLY A 264 -1.63 -16.84 3.29
C GLY A 264 -1.12 -16.19 2.00
N ASP A 265 -1.12 -16.95 0.92
CA ASP A 265 -0.53 -16.50 -0.35
C ASP A 265 -1.27 -15.32 -0.98
N ALA A 266 -2.58 -15.27 -0.82
CA ALA A 266 -3.44 -14.23 -1.38
C ALA A 266 -4.08 -13.32 -0.31
N GLY A 267 -3.72 -13.49 0.95
CA GLY A 267 -4.37 -12.86 2.11
C GLY A 267 -4.78 -13.91 3.15
N ILE A 268 -5.44 -13.47 4.22
CA ILE A 268 -5.91 -14.36 5.29
C ILE A 268 -7.29 -14.90 4.91
N PRO A 269 -7.50 -16.23 4.81
CA PRO A 269 -8.81 -16.78 4.51
C PRO A 269 -9.85 -16.44 5.58
N VAL A 270 -11.12 -16.44 5.18
CA VAL A 270 -12.26 -16.28 6.09
C VAL A 270 -12.47 -17.59 6.85
N GLY A 271 -12.72 -17.49 8.14
CA GLY A 271 -12.76 -18.67 8.99
C GLY A 271 -12.87 -18.37 10.47
N ARG A 272 -12.46 -19.33 11.30
CA ARG A 272 -12.47 -19.20 12.76
C ARG A 272 -11.40 -20.05 13.42
N LEU A 273 -11.00 -19.63 14.62
CA LEU A 273 -10.08 -20.36 15.48
C LEU A 273 -10.85 -20.99 16.64
N LEU A 274 -10.59 -22.28 16.86
CA LEU A 274 -11.24 -23.07 17.88
C LEU A 274 -10.22 -23.74 18.80
N ALA A 275 -10.63 -24.00 20.04
CA ALA A 275 -9.85 -24.72 21.02
C ALA A 275 -10.65 -25.90 21.57
N SER A 276 -9.96 -26.99 21.91
CA SER A 276 -10.56 -28.19 22.50
C SER A 276 -9.58 -28.89 23.45
N ASP A 277 -10.13 -29.53 24.48
CA ASP A 277 -9.36 -30.31 25.45
C ASP A 277 -9.41 -31.82 25.13
N ASP A 278 -10.42 -32.27 24.39
CA ASP A 278 -10.75 -33.67 24.13
C ASP A 278 -10.81 -34.04 22.63
N GLY A 279 -10.78 -33.05 21.73
CA GLY A 279 -10.89 -33.23 20.28
C GLY A 279 -12.32 -33.48 19.79
N VAL A 280 -13.32 -33.28 20.66
CA VAL A 280 -14.74 -33.48 20.37
C VAL A 280 -15.50 -32.18 20.59
N ALA A 281 -15.38 -31.59 21.78
CA ALA A 281 -15.99 -30.31 22.11
C ALA A 281 -15.06 -29.16 21.73
N TYR A 282 -15.43 -28.39 20.71
CA TYR A 282 -14.69 -27.21 20.27
C TYR A 282 -15.42 -25.93 20.70
N ARG A 283 -14.64 -24.97 21.20
CA ARG A 283 -15.08 -23.60 21.46
C ARG A 283 -14.40 -22.63 20.51
N THR A 284 -15.16 -21.79 19.84
CA THR A 284 -14.61 -20.69 19.04
C THR A 284 -14.10 -19.58 19.96
N PHE A 285 -12.87 -19.13 19.76
CA PHE A 285 -12.29 -18.02 20.54
C PHE A 285 -11.89 -16.82 19.68
N ALA A 286 -11.85 -16.96 18.35
CA ALA A 286 -11.67 -15.85 17.42
C ALA A 286 -12.23 -16.17 16.02
N THR A 287 -12.59 -15.12 15.29
CA THR A 287 -13.07 -15.19 13.90
C THR A 287 -12.10 -14.48 12.97
N LEU A 288 -11.95 -15.01 11.75
CA LEU A 288 -11.01 -14.53 10.75
C LEU A 288 -11.74 -13.96 9.52
N PRO A 289 -11.14 -12.98 8.83
CA PRO A 289 -9.88 -12.30 9.18
C PRO A 289 -10.10 -11.09 10.10
N GLY A 290 -11.29 -10.95 10.74
CA GLY A 290 -11.69 -9.73 11.45
C GLY A 290 -12.03 -8.58 10.48
N SER A 291 -12.22 -7.36 10.98
CA SER A 291 -12.53 -6.18 10.15
C SER A 291 -11.47 -5.97 9.06
N GLN A 292 -11.92 -5.98 7.81
CA GLN A 292 -11.10 -5.78 6.61
C GLN A 292 -11.44 -4.45 5.95
N LEU A 293 -10.44 -3.87 5.29
CA LEU A 293 -10.59 -2.69 4.44
C LEU A 293 -9.93 -3.01 3.08
N TYR A 294 -9.66 -2.02 2.24
CA TYR A 294 -9.39 -2.22 0.81
C TYR A 294 -8.32 -3.26 0.45
N ARG A 295 -7.16 -3.31 1.13
CA ARG A 295 -6.07 -4.25 0.81
C ARG A 295 -5.62 -5.02 2.05
N GLN A 296 -5.63 -6.34 1.96
CA GLN A 296 -5.25 -7.21 3.07
C GLN A 296 -3.74 -7.38 3.17
N ALA A 297 -3.21 -7.38 4.39
CA ALA A 297 -1.89 -7.94 4.64
C ALA A 297 -1.92 -9.46 4.49
N ARG A 298 -0.87 -10.03 3.89
CA ARG A 298 -0.71 -11.48 3.71
C ARG A 298 -0.27 -12.20 4.98
N VAL A 299 0.33 -11.47 5.92
CA VAL A 299 0.74 -11.95 7.24
C VAL A 299 0.04 -11.11 8.30
N ARG A 300 -0.60 -11.75 9.27
CA ARG A 300 -1.31 -11.09 10.36
C ARG A 300 -1.23 -11.86 11.66
N THR A 301 -1.09 -11.11 12.75
CA THR A 301 -1.15 -11.65 14.09
C THR A 301 -2.46 -11.26 14.79
N PHE A 302 -3.19 -12.26 15.27
CA PHE A 302 -4.44 -12.09 15.99
C PHE A 302 -4.21 -12.37 17.47
N ALA A 303 -4.24 -11.32 18.31
CA ALA A 303 -4.25 -11.48 19.76
C ALA A 303 -5.66 -11.73 20.31
N PHE A 304 -5.77 -12.62 21.28
CA PHE A 304 -7.00 -13.07 21.92
C PHE A 304 -6.78 -13.30 23.42
N PRO A 305 -7.84 -13.33 24.25
CA PRO A 305 -7.71 -13.67 25.67
C PRO A 305 -7.00 -15.01 25.87
N ALA A 306 -6.20 -15.13 26.93
CA ALA A 306 -5.44 -16.35 27.21
C ALA A 306 -6.34 -17.59 27.13
N THR A 307 -5.96 -18.50 26.23
CA THR A 307 -6.74 -19.70 25.92
C THR A 307 -5.86 -20.92 26.16
N THR A 308 -6.23 -21.72 27.16
CA THR A 308 -5.54 -22.97 27.49
C THR A 308 -6.27 -24.15 26.88
N ALA A 309 -5.58 -24.96 26.08
CA ALA A 309 -6.15 -26.16 25.47
C ALA A 309 -5.04 -27.16 25.08
N ARG A 310 -5.42 -28.41 24.84
CA ARG A 310 -4.52 -29.40 24.20
C ARG A 310 -4.56 -29.33 22.67
N ILE A 311 -5.67 -28.83 22.12
CA ILE A 311 -5.95 -28.86 20.69
C ILE A 311 -6.40 -27.47 20.25
N PHE A 312 -5.76 -26.94 19.21
CA PHE A 312 -6.18 -25.72 18.53
C PHE A 312 -6.51 -26.07 17.08
N ARG A 313 -7.62 -25.53 16.56
CA ARG A 313 -8.10 -25.78 15.20
C ARG A 313 -8.31 -24.47 14.45
N LEU A 314 -7.82 -24.41 13.23
CA LEU A 314 -8.11 -23.38 12.24
C LEU A 314 -9.14 -23.95 11.26
N GLU A 315 -10.33 -23.35 11.19
CA GLU A 315 -11.35 -23.67 10.17
C GLU A 315 -11.41 -22.58 9.12
N LEU A 316 -11.47 -22.97 7.85
CA LEU A 316 -11.45 -22.10 6.66
C LEU A 316 -12.77 -22.26 5.90
N THR A 317 -13.54 -21.19 5.85
CA THR A 317 -14.91 -21.18 5.30
C THR A 317 -15.06 -20.28 4.08
N GLY A 318 -14.03 -19.50 3.72
CA GLY A 318 -14.06 -18.64 2.54
C GLY A 318 -12.68 -18.12 2.15
N SER A 319 -12.54 -17.77 0.88
CA SER A 319 -11.31 -17.22 0.30
C SER A 319 -10.95 -15.87 0.93
N PRO A 320 -9.67 -15.47 0.90
CA PRO A 320 -9.29 -14.11 1.25
C PRO A 320 -10.07 -13.08 0.39
N ILE A 321 -10.75 -12.15 1.05
CA ILE A 321 -11.58 -11.10 0.41
C ILE A 321 -10.72 -10.14 -0.44
N ARG A 322 -10.95 -10.09 -1.74
CA ARG A 322 -10.22 -9.22 -2.66
C ARG A 322 -10.68 -7.77 -2.56
N PRO A 323 -9.87 -6.81 -3.06
CA PRO A 323 -10.27 -5.40 -3.07
C PRO A 323 -11.61 -5.14 -3.77
N ALA A 324 -11.88 -5.82 -4.89
CA ALA A 324 -13.15 -5.71 -5.62
C ALA A 324 -14.33 -6.19 -4.78
N GLU A 325 -14.20 -7.35 -4.14
CA GLU A 325 -15.22 -7.93 -3.26
C GLU A 325 -15.48 -7.06 -2.03
N THR A 326 -14.43 -6.44 -1.48
CA THR A 326 -14.55 -5.47 -0.38
C THR A 326 -15.34 -4.24 -0.82
N MET A 327 -15.06 -3.70 -2.01
CA MET A 327 -15.75 -2.51 -2.54
C MET A 327 -17.20 -2.78 -2.92
N SER A 328 -17.51 -3.99 -3.40
CA SER A 328 -18.85 -4.38 -3.80
C SER A 328 -19.66 -5.02 -2.67
N GLU A 329 -19.09 -5.14 -1.46
CA GLU A 329 -19.64 -5.90 -0.33
C GLU A 329 -20.07 -7.33 -0.71
N ALA A 330 -19.31 -7.96 -1.62
CA ALA A 330 -19.61 -9.32 -2.04
C ALA A 330 -19.27 -10.32 -0.92
N PRO A 331 -20.10 -11.36 -0.71
CA PRO A 331 -19.77 -12.39 0.27
C PRO A 331 -18.52 -13.17 -0.16
N PRO A 332 -17.70 -13.64 0.81
CA PRO A 332 -16.54 -14.45 0.50
C PRO A 332 -16.96 -15.80 -0.10
N GLU A 333 -16.30 -16.19 -1.19
CA GLU A 333 -16.55 -17.47 -1.86
C GLU A 333 -15.72 -18.59 -1.24
N ARG A 334 -16.29 -19.80 -1.14
CA ARG A 334 -15.53 -20.99 -0.72
C ARG A 334 -14.49 -21.34 -1.78
N ALA A 335 -13.29 -21.71 -1.34
CA ALA A 335 -12.26 -22.26 -2.22
C ALA A 335 -12.25 -23.79 -2.17
N ALA A 336 -11.91 -24.43 -3.29
CA ALA A 336 -11.60 -25.86 -3.34
C ALA A 336 -10.29 -26.21 -2.59
N SER A 337 -9.42 -25.22 -2.39
CA SER A 337 -8.14 -25.35 -1.71
C SER A 337 -7.70 -24.00 -1.15
N TYR A 338 -7.09 -24.02 0.03
CA TYR A 338 -6.56 -22.84 0.70
C TYR A 338 -5.04 -22.98 0.84
N SER A 339 -4.29 -21.95 0.43
CA SER A 339 -2.83 -21.93 0.60
C SER A 339 -2.46 -21.15 1.86
N LEU A 340 -1.69 -21.78 2.75
CA LEU A 340 -1.23 -21.20 4.01
C LEU A 340 0.28 -21.37 4.12
N ALA A 341 0.97 -20.27 4.41
CA ALA A 341 2.41 -20.23 4.62
C ALA A 341 2.78 -20.40 6.09
N GLU A 342 1.97 -19.87 7.01
CA GLU A 342 2.26 -19.93 8.45
C GLU A 342 0.96 -20.09 9.25
N TRP A 343 1.01 -20.91 10.30
CA TRP A 343 0.01 -20.96 11.35
C TRP A 343 0.69 -21.19 12.71
N ARG A 344 1.24 -20.11 13.27
CA ARG A 344 2.05 -20.15 14.49
C ARG A 344 1.30 -19.60 15.70
N MET A 345 1.09 -20.45 16.69
CA MET A 345 0.55 -20.07 18.00
C MET A 345 1.65 -19.45 18.87
N HIS A 346 1.30 -18.44 19.68
CA HIS A 346 2.21 -17.75 20.59
C HIS A 346 1.71 -17.83 22.02
N ALA A 347 2.57 -18.29 22.93
CA ALA A 347 2.31 -18.29 24.37
C ALA A 347 2.49 -16.89 24.98
N GLY A 348 3.49 -16.13 24.53
CA GLY A 348 3.66 -14.72 24.87
C GLY A 348 2.63 -13.82 24.19
N ALA A 349 2.41 -12.64 24.78
CA ALA A 349 1.49 -11.66 24.21
C ALA A 349 2.04 -11.07 22.91
N ARG A 350 1.13 -10.74 21.99
CA ARG A 350 1.43 -9.98 20.77
C ARG A 350 0.44 -8.84 20.66
N LEU A 351 0.89 -7.74 20.07
CA LEU A 351 -0.03 -6.67 19.67
C LEU A 351 -0.98 -7.21 18.58
N HIS A 352 -2.29 -7.03 18.78
CA HIS A 352 -3.29 -7.42 17.77
C HIS A 352 -3.02 -6.64 16.47
N ARG A 353 -2.88 -7.35 15.34
CA ARG A 353 -2.61 -6.83 13.99
C ARG A 353 -1.41 -5.88 13.92
N TRP A 354 -0.32 -6.24 14.59
CA TRP A 354 0.87 -5.40 14.68
C TRP A 354 1.57 -5.19 13.34
N GLU A 355 1.47 -6.14 12.39
CA GLU A 355 2.08 -6.03 11.06
C GLU A 355 1.54 -4.79 10.32
N GLU A 356 0.22 -4.57 10.40
CA GLU A 356 -0.45 -3.44 9.76
C GLU A 356 -0.27 -2.16 10.56
N LYS A 357 -0.23 -2.23 11.91
CA LYS A 357 0.13 -1.08 12.75
C LYS A 357 1.55 -0.58 12.49
N ALA A 358 2.47 -1.49 12.16
CA ALA A 358 3.85 -1.19 11.80
C ALA A 358 4.04 -0.78 10.32
N GLY A 359 2.95 -0.74 9.53
CA GLY A 359 2.97 -0.26 8.14
C GLY A 359 3.41 -1.29 7.10
N PHE A 360 3.50 -2.59 7.44
CA PHE A 360 3.76 -3.65 6.45
C PHE A 360 2.52 -3.99 5.59
N GLY A 361 1.36 -3.52 6.01
CA GLY A 361 0.09 -3.61 5.29
C GLY A 361 -0.76 -2.39 5.57
N HIS A 362 -1.85 -2.23 4.80
CA HIS A 362 -2.72 -1.08 4.94
C HIS A 362 -3.73 -1.27 6.08
N LEU A 363 -3.88 -0.23 6.90
CA LEU A 363 -4.92 -0.11 7.91
C LEU A 363 -5.53 1.28 7.80
N PHE A 364 -6.81 1.36 7.41
CA PHE A 364 -7.52 2.65 7.31
C PHE A 364 -8.21 3.04 8.62
N GLU A 365 -8.41 2.10 9.55
CA GLU A 365 -8.95 2.39 10.88
C GLU A 365 -8.35 1.47 11.95
N TYR A 366 -7.87 2.10 13.02
CA TYR A 366 -7.17 1.54 14.16
C TYR A 366 -8.09 1.14 15.33
N ARG A 367 -9.30 1.73 15.46
CA ARG A 367 -10.23 1.38 16.55
C ARG A 367 -10.59 -0.11 16.59
N SER A 368 -10.80 -0.72 15.42
CA SER A 368 -11.12 -2.15 15.31
C SER A 368 -9.98 -3.08 15.71
N VAL A 369 -8.79 -2.54 15.95
CA VAL A 369 -7.58 -3.30 16.29
C VAL A 369 -6.88 -2.76 17.52
N GLU A 370 -7.58 -2.06 18.41
CA GLU A 370 -7.00 -1.57 19.65
C GLU A 370 -6.28 -2.68 20.43
N ALA A 371 -5.19 -2.30 21.10
CA ALA A 371 -4.45 -3.24 21.92
C ALA A 371 -5.36 -3.72 23.06
N LYS A 372 -5.44 -5.04 23.22
CA LYS A 372 -6.13 -5.65 24.36
C LYS A 372 -5.18 -5.63 25.56
N GLU A 373 -5.74 -5.60 26.77
CA GLU A 373 -4.96 -5.82 27.98
C GLU A 373 -4.29 -7.20 27.94
N VAL A 374 -3.06 -7.27 28.47
CA VAL A 374 -2.22 -8.46 28.46
C VAL A 374 -1.58 -8.63 29.84
N ASP A 375 -1.29 -9.87 30.21
CA ASP A 375 -0.66 -10.19 31.49
C ASP A 375 0.72 -9.53 31.58
N VAL A 376 1.07 -8.96 32.73
CA VAL A 376 2.37 -8.27 32.93
C VAL A 376 3.56 -9.19 32.63
N ASP A 377 3.45 -10.48 32.93
CA ASP A 377 4.49 -11.50 32.69
C ASP A 377 4.71 -11.85 31.20
N SER A 378 3.87 -11.27 30.33
CA SER A 378 3.92 -11.45 28.88
C SER A 378 4.37 -10.20 28.12
N VAL A 379 4.77 -9.14 28.85
CA VAL A 379 5.19 -7.85 28.30
C VAL A 379 6.69 -7.64 28.52
N VAL A 380 7.35 -7.01 27.55
CA VAL A 380 8.73 -6.57 27.66
C VAL A 380 8.76 -5.18 28.30
N ASP A 381 9.45 -5.05 29.43
CA ASP A 381 9.70 -3.76 30.08
C ASP A 381 10.70 -2.93 29.25
N PRO A 382 10.31 -1.77 28.69
CA PRO A 382 11.21 -0.95 27.90
C PRO A 382 12.45 -0.48 28.66
N ALA A 383 12.39 -0.35 29.99
CA ALA A 383 13.54 0.04 30.81
C ALA A 383 14.63 -1.05 30.88
N ARG A 384 14.31 -2.28 30.47
CA ARG A 384 15.23 -3.43 30.46
C ARG A 384 15.78 -3.75 29.07
N LEU A 385 15.45 -2.95 28.06
CA LEU A 385 16.04 -3.04 26.72
C LEU A 385 17.51 -2.60 26.76
N ILE A 386 18.38 -3.39 26.15
CA ILE A 386 19.81 -3.09 26.02
C ILE A 386 20.14 -2.98 24.53
N ASP A 387 20.69 -1.82 24.11
CA ASP A 387 21.26 -1.67 22.77
C ASP A 387 22.64 -2.34 22.74
N VAL A 388 22.73 -3.45 22.03
CA VAL A 388 23.96 -4.24 21.87
C VAL A 388 24.56 -4.08 20.47
N SER A 389 24.11 -3.09 19.68
CA SER A 389 24.53 -2.91 18.28
C SER A 389 26.04 -2.80 18.13
N ARG A 390 26.72 -2.12 19.05
CA ARG A 390 28.19 -1.95 19.03
C ARG A 390 28.97 -3.25 19.22
N HIS A 391 28.30 -4.31 19.68
CA HIS A 391 28.90 -5.62 19.93
C HIS A 391 28.76 -6.56 18.72
N LEU A 392 27.96 -6.19 17.71
CA LEU A 392 27.82 -6.98 16.48
C LEU A 392 29.04 -6.75 15.58
N GLN A 393 29.73 -7.83 15.26
CA GLN A 393 30.85 -7.85 14.33
C GLN A 393 30.38 -8.05 12.89
N SER A 394 31.22 -7.69 11.92
CA SER A 394 30.91 -7.81 10.49
C SER A 394 30.73 -9.26 10.00
N ASN A 395 31.28 -10.24 10.72
CA ASN A 395 31.09 -11.67 10.47
C ASN A 395 29.75 -12.22 11.04
N GLY A 396 28.95 -11.38 11.71
CA GLY A 396 27.69 -11.78 12.36
C GLY A 396 27.81 -12.28 13.80
N GLU A 397 29.03 -12.35 14.35
CA GLU A 397 29.26 -12.69 15.76
C GLU A 397 28.90 -11.52 16.68
N LEU A 398 28.20 -11.80 17.77
CA LEU A 398 27.86 -10.83 18.81
C LEU A 398 28.80 -11.00 20.00
N ALA A 399 29.74 -10.08 20.13
CA ALA A 399 30.69 -10.02 21.26
C ALA A 399 30.05 -9.34 22.48
N TRP A 400 28.96 -9.93 22.98
CA TRP A 400 28.21 -9.48 24.15
C TRP A 400 27.87 -10.67 25.03
N GLN A 401 28.09 -10.53 26.34
CA GLN A 401 27.68 -11.52 27.33
C GLN A 401 26.36 -11.08 27.97
N PRO A 402 25.27 -11.84 27.81
CA PRO A 402 24.00 -11.53 28.47
C PRO A 402 24.15 -11.62 30.00
N PRO A 403 23.47 -10.75 30.77
CA PRO A 403 23.30 -10.96 32.21
C PRO A 403 22.57 -12.28 32.52
N ASP A 404 22.61 -12.73 33.77
CA ASP A 404 21.90 -13.94 34.20
C ASP A 404 20.41 -13.93 33.80
N GLY A 405 19.92 -15.10 33.36
CA GLY A 405 18.54 -15.31 32.90
C GLY A 405 18.42 -15.54 31.39
N LYS A 406 17.18 -15.67 30.90
CA LYS A 406 16.89 -15.85 29.46
C LYS A 406 16.69 -14.50 28.78
N TRP A 407 17.35 -14.31 27.65
CA TRP A 407 17.33 -13.09 26.85
C TRP A 407 16.96 -13.38 25.41
N THR A 408 16.21 -12.48 24.81
CA THR A 408 15.94 -12.47 23.37
C THR A 408 16.76 -11.37 22.73
N VAL A 409 17.57 -11.73 21.73
CA VAL A 409 18.34 -10.80 20.90
C VAL A 409 17.62 -10.64 19.57
N LEU A 410 17.30 -9.40 19.22
CA LEU A 410 16.64 -9.01 17.98
C LEU A 410 17.62 -8.22 17.11
N ARG A 411 18.09 -8.82 16.02
CA ARG A 411 18.92 -8.16 15.01
C ARG A 411 18.00 -7.56 13.95
N MET A 412 17.87 -6.24 13.94
CA MET A 412 17.02 -5.52 13.00
C MET A 412 17.84 -4.82 11.94
N GLY A 413 17.36 -4.89 10.71
CA GLY A 413 17.88 -4.12 9.59
C GLY A 413 16.76 -3.68 8.66
N TRP A 414 17.12 -3.12 7.52
CA TRP A 414 16.19 -2.87 6.46
C TRP A 414 16.50 -3.71 5.22
N ALA A 415 15.45 -4.09 4.50
CA ALA A 415 15.51 -4.69 3.18
C ALA A 415 14.54 -3.96 2.24
N LEU A 416 14.62 -4.21 0.94
CA LEU A 416 13.75 -3.52 -0.02
C LEU A 416 12.33 -4.09 -0.02
N THR A 417 11.36 -3.22 -0.24
CA THR A 417 9.96 -3.63 -0.48
C THR A 417 9.77 -4.37 -1.80
N GLY A 418 10.68 -4.13 -2.77
CA GLY A 418 10.57 -4.64 -4.14
C GLY A 418 9.48 -3.97 -4.99
N ALA A 419 8.89 -2.88 -4.50
CA ALA A 419 7.93 -2.07 -5.24
C ALA A 419 8.59 -1.46 -6.48
N ARG A 420 7.86 -1.42 -7.58
CA ARG A 420 8.33 -0.92 -8.89
C ARG A 420 7.24 -0.11 -9.55
N ASN A 421 7.63 0.85 -10.38
CA ASN A 421 6.70 1.62 -11.19
C ASN A 421 6.00 0.72 -12.22
N ARG A 422 4.72 0.96 -12.43
CA ARG A 422 3.83 0.14 -13.27
C ARG A 422 2.75 0.99 -13.95
N PRO A 423 2.21 0.52 -15.08
CA PRO A 423 2.71 -0.54 -15.94
C PRO A 423 3.78 0.03 -16.88
N ALA A 424 5.06 0.03 -16.47
CA ALA A 424 6.15 0.49 -17.33
C ALA A 424 6.59 -0.60 -18.32
N THR A 425 7.11 -0.19 -19.47
CA THR A 425 7.87 -1.08 -20.35
C THR A 425 9.13 -1.58 -19.63
N PRO A 426 9.72 -2.72 -20.06
CA PRO A 426 10.90 -3.27 -19.37
C PRO A 426 12.04 -2.26 -19.19
N SER A 427 12.31 -1.42 -20.19
CA SER A 427 13.37 -0.41 -20.15
C SER A 427 13.05 0.78 -19.22
N GLY A 428 11.78 1.08 -18.95
CA GLY A 428 11.36 2.12 -18.00
C GLY A 428 11.08 1.60 -16.58
N SER A 429 11.16 0.29 -16.35
CA SER A 429 10.80 -0.34 -15.08
C SER A 429 11.98 -0.38 -14.12
N GLY A 430 11.78 0.08 -12.89
CA GLY A 430 12.78 0.01 -11.83
C GLY A 430 12.16 0.11 -10.44
N VAL A 431 13.02 0.11 -9.41
CA VAL A 431 12.55 0.18 -8.02
C VAL A 431 11.96 1.56 -7.72
N GLU A 432 10.92 1.57 -6.90
CA GLU A 432 10.29 2.80 -6.43
C GLU A 432 11.21 3.54 -5.46
N VAL A 433 11.39 4.84 -5.67
CA VAL A 433 12.20 5.69 -4.79
C VAL A 433 11.65 5.71 -3.37
N ASP A 434 12.54 5.81 -2.39
CA ASP A 434 12.21 5.96 -0.98
C ASP A 434 11.41 7.25 -0.76
N LYS A 435 10.10 7.08 -0.56
CA LYS A 435 9.13 8.18 -0.41
C LYS A 435 9.36 9.03 0.83
N LEU A 436 10.13 8.53 1.81
CA LEU A 436 10.43 9.23 3.05
C LEU A 436 11.75 10.02 2.99
N SER A 437 12.53 9.87 1.91
CA SER A 437 13.79 10.59 1.72
C SER A 437 13.63 11.71 0.71
N GLN A 438 13.56 12.95 1.19
CA GLN A 438 13.52 14.15 0.33
C GLN A 438 14.67 14.15 -0.68
N ARG A 439 15.90 13.81 -0.23
CA ARG A 439 17.07 13.73 -1.09
C ARG A 439 16.87 12.71 -2.22
N HIS A 440 16.41 11.50 -1.91
CA HIS A 440 16.24 10.47 -2.93
C HIS A 440 15.13 10.82 -3.91
N VAL A 441 14.04 11.44 -3.45
CA VAL A 441 12.97 11.94 -4.31
C VAL A 441 13.47 13.03 -5.26
N ASN A 442 14.30 13.97 -4.79
CA ASN A 442 14.93 14.96 -5.67
C ASN A 442 15.87 14.30 -6.68
N ASP A 443 16.76 13.40 -6.23
CA ASP A 443 17.66 12.66 -7.12
C ASP A 443 16.88 11.88 -8.21
N TYR A 444 15.70 11.33 -7.87
CA TYR A 444 14.82 10.66 -8.82
C TYR A 444 14.21 11.61 -9.84
N TYR A 445 13.79 12.80 -9.41
CA TYR A 445 13.13 13.80 -10.25
C TYR A 445 14.11 14.50 -11.21
N ASP A 446 15.35 14.71 -10.77
CA ASP A 446 16.40 15.35 -11.58
C ASP A 446 16.99 14.43 -12.67
N ALA A 447 16.84 13.11 -12.51
CA ALA A 447 17.33 12.08 -13.43
C ALA A 447 16.33 11.77 -14.55
#